data_AF-C3MCR0-F1
#
_entry.id   AF-C3MCR0-F1
#
_cell.length_a   1.000
_cell.length_b   1.000
_cell.length_c   1.000
_cell.angle_alpha   90.00
_cell.angle_beta   90.00
_cell.angle_gamma   90.00
#
_symmetry.space_group_name_H-M   'P 1'
#
loop_
_entity.id
_entity.type
_entity.pdbx_description
1 polymer ?
#
loop_
_entity_poly.entity_id
_entity_poly.type
_entity_poly.pdbx_seq_one_letter_code
_entity_poly.pdbx_strand_id
1 'polypeptide(L)'
;MRILMVLAHPLEDSFAASVAKAAKHALEGRGHTVDLLDLYRERFDPRLSAAERGSFFAERYDASEVTGWIERLRAAEGLVLVFPQWWFNFPAILKGFFDRVFAPGVAFEHDQAGGRIIPRLSNIKLFWALTTTGSPCCMIP
;
A
#
# COMPACT_ATOMS: atom_id res chain seq x y z
N MET A 1 6.92 -5.79 15.94
CA MET A 1 6.78 -6.09 14.50
C MET A 1 7.17 -4.88 13.68
N ARG A 2 7.62 -5.09 12.44
CA ARG A 2 7.80 -4.01 11.47
C ARG A 2 6.49 -3.73 10.75
N ILE A 3 5.98 -2.50 10.80
CA ILE A 3 4.72 -2.11 10.17
C ILE A 3 5.03 -1.12 9.06
N LEU A 4 4.60 -1.44 7.83
CA LEU A 4 4.57 -0.47 6.75
C LEU A 4 3.27 0.33 6.86
N MET A 5 3.38 1.62 7.12
CA MET A 5 2.26 2.55 7.15
C MET A 5 2.25 3.38 5.87
N VAL A 6 1.26 3.19 5.00
CA VAL A 6 1.15 3.88 3.72
C VAL A 6 0.18 5.06 3.87
N LEU A 7 0.69 6.28 3.76
CA LEU A 7 -0.08 7.52 3.77
C LEU A 7 -0.30 8.02 2.34
N ALA A 8 -1.56 8.27 1.99
CA ALA A 8 -1.96 8.80 0.69
C ALA A 8 -2.76 10.09 0.84
N HIS A 9 -2.08 11.20 1.15
CA HIS A 9 -2.68 12.52 1.17
C HIS A 9 -1.71 13.61 0.68
N PRO A 10 -2.12 14.55 -0.20
CA PRO A 10 -1.21 15.57 -0.74
C PRO A 10 -0.86 16.69 0.24
N LEU A 11 -1.75 16.97 1.22
CA LEU A 11 -1.54 18.01 2.24
C LEU A 11 -0.96 17.44 3.54
N GLU A 12 0.12 18.05 4.03
CA GLU A 12 0.83 17.65 5.25
C GLU A 12 0.05 17.95 6.55
N ASP A 13 -0.81 18.96 6.53
CA ASP A 13 -1.65 19.40 7.65
C ASP A 13 -3.07 18.77 7.63
N SER A 14 -3.28 17.77 6.77
CA SER A 14 -4.56 17.09 6.66
C SER A 14 -4.92 16.25 7.88
N PHE A 15 -6.21 15.94 8.00
CA PHE A 15 -6.68 15.00 9.02
C PHE A 15 -6.07 13.60 8.82
N ALA A 16 -5.91 13.14 7.58
CA ALA A 16 -5.25 11.85 7.29
C ALA A 16 -3.78 11.83 7.77
N ALA A 17 -3.03 12.91 7.54
CA ALA A 17 -1.66 13.04 8.05
C ALA A 17 -1.62 13.06 9.59
N SER A 18 -2.58 13.74 10.22
CA SER A 18 -2.73 13.74 11.69
C SER A 18 -3.03 12.35 12.25
N VAL A 19 -3.91 11.59 11.58
CA VAL A 19 -4.23 10.19 11.92
C VAL A 19 -2.99 9.31 11.78
N ALA A 20 -2.24 9.43 10.67
CA ALA A 20 -1.00 8.68 10.48
C ALA A 20 0.03 8.97 11.58
N LYS A 21 0.21 10.25 11.94
CA LYS A 21 1.11 10.66 13.04
C LYS A 21 0.70 10.05 14.39
N ALA A 22 -0.60 10.12 14.72
CA ALA A 22 -1.13 9.57 15.96
C ALA A 22 -1.01 8.04 16.02
N ALA A 23 -1.36 7.36 14.92
CA ALA A 23 -1.24 5.91 14.80
C ALA A 23 0.22 5.46 14.90
N LYS A 24 1.14 6.14 14.20
CA LYS A 24 2.58 5.88 14.27
C LYS A 24 3.08 5.98 15.70
N HIS A 25 2.79 7.08 16.40
CA HIS A 25 3.19 7.29 17.79
C HIS A 25 2.64 6.19 18.72
N ALA A 26 1.36 5.82 18.55
CA ALA A 26 0.72 4.80 19.37
C ALA A 26 1.28 3.38 19.15
N LEU A 27 1.69 3.06 17.91
CA LEU A 27 2.32 1.78 17.55
C LEU A 27 3.76 1.72 18.06
N GLU A 28 4.53 2.80 17.88
CA GLU A 28 5.90 2.89 18.39
C GLU A 28 5.96 2.84 19.91
N GLY A 29 5.03 3.51 20.59
CA GLY A 29 4.88 3.42 22.05
C GLY A 29 4.56 2.02 22.59
N ARG A 30 4.12 1.09 21.72
CA ARG A 30 3.89 -0.34 22.03
C ARG A 30 5.05 -1.25 21.57
N GLY A 31 6.19 -0.68 21.18
CA GLY A 31 7.37 -1.43 20.77
C GLY A 31 7.32 -1.97 19.34
N HIS A 32 6.48 -1.42 18.47
CA HIS A 32 6.52 -1.72 17.04
C HIS A 32 7.45 -0.73 16.31
N THR A 33 8.04 -1.15 15.20
CA THR A 33 8.79 -0.25 14.32
C THR A 33 7.87 0.15 13.18
N VAL A 34 7.64 1.45 12.98
CA VAL A 34 6.77 1.95 11.91
C VAL A 34 7.62 2.55 10.81
N ASP A 35 7.55 1.94 9.63
CA ASP A 35 8.07 2.47 8.39
C ASP A 35 6.96 3.29 7.71
N LEU A 36 7.05 4.62 7.78
CA LEU A 36 6.05 5.52 7.18
C LEU A 36 6.41 5.77 5.71
N LEU A 37 5.58 5.24 4.81
CA LEU A 37 5.61 5.46 3.37
C LEU A 37 4.59 6.53 3.02
N ASP A 38 5.05 7.77 2.82
CA ASP A 38 4.20 8.86 2.34
C ASP A 38 4.31 8.95 0.82
N LEU A 39 3.28 8.46 0.12
CA LEU A 39 3.31 8.33 -1.33
C LEU A 39 3.48 9.68 -2.04
N TYR A 40 2.91 10.76 -1.49
CA TYR A 40 3.01 12.08 -2.09
C TYR A 40 4.38 12.71 -1.84
N ARG A 41 4.90 12.61 -0.61
CA ARG A 41 6.22 13.16 -0.27
C ARG A 41 7.36 12.41 -0.97
N GLU A 42 7.20 11.10 -1.16
CA GLU A 42 8.15 10.26 -1.90
C GLU A 42 7.97 10.35 -3.42
N ARG A 43 7.02 11.15 -3.91
CA ARG A 43 6.74 11.35 -5.34
C ARG A 43 6.52 10.03 -6.08
N PHE A 44 5.79 9.11 -5.46
CA PHE A 44 5.44 7.84 -6.09
C PHE A 44 4.61 8.11 -7.36
N ASP A 45 5.04 7.58 -8.49
CA ASP A 45 4.29 7.69 -9.74
C ASP A 45 3.24 6.56 -9.80
N PRO A 46 1.93 6.87 -9.82
CA PRO A 46 0.91 5.84 -9.82
C PRO A 46 0.64 5.20 -11.17
N ARG A 47 1.26 5.70 -12.25
CA ARG A 47 1.00 5.20 -13.60
C ARG A 47 1.72 3.87 -13.79
N LEU A 48 0.95 2.83 -14.09
CA LEU A 48 1.49 1.55 -14.54
C LEU A 48 2.18 1.75 -15.90
N SER A 49 3.46 1.42 -15.99
CA SER A 49 4.25 1.54 -17.21
C SER A 49 3.99 0.40 -18.19
N ALA A 50 4.36 0.62 -19.46
CA ALA A 50 4.29 -0.42 -20.48
C ALA A 50 5.22 -1.61 -20.18
N ALA A 51 6.38 -1.36 -19.57
CA ALA A 51 7.34 -2.40 -19.21
C ALA A 51 6.78 -3.30 -18.09
N GLU A 52 6.23 -2.70 -17.03
CA GLU A 52 5.55 -3.42 -15.95
C GLU A 52 4.36 -4.22 -16.48
N ARG A 53 3.49 -3.60 -17.29
CA ARG A 53 2.31 -4.30 -17.82
C ARG A 53 2.70 -5.40 -18.82
N GLY A 54 3.69 -5.16 -19.67
CA GLY A 54 4.17 -6.12 -20.67
C GLY A 54 4.84 -7.34 -20.06
N SER A 55 5.47 -7.19 -18.89
CA SER A 55 6.13 -8.27 -18.15
C SER A 55 5.23 -8.96 -17.11
N PHE A 56 3.96 -8.55 -16.97
CA PHE A 56 3.05 -9.05 -15.93
C PHE A 56 2.82 -10.57 -15.95
N PHE A 57 2.86 -11.19 -17.13
CA PHE A 57 2.72 -12.64 -17.30
C PHE A 57 4.01 -13.31 -17.79
N ALA A 58 5.13 -12.57 -17.81
CA ALA A 58 6.43 -13.14 -18.11
C ALA A 58 6.98 -13.91 -16.91
N GLU A 59 8.09 -14.62 -17.10
CA GLU A 59 8.78 -15.33 -16.01
C GLU A 59 9.23 -14.38 -14.89
N ARG A 60 9.55 -13.12 -15.24
CA ARG A 60 9.92 -12.08 -14.29
C ARG A 60 9.22 -10.76 -14.60
N TYR A 61 8.55 -10.23 -13.58
CA TYR A 61 7.97 -8.88 -13.61
C TYR A 61 9.08 -7.81 -13.55
N ASP A 62 8.98 -6.80 -14.40
CA ASP A 62 9.87 -5.63 -14.38
C ASP A 62 9.47 -4.69 -13.23
N ALA A 63 10.16 -4.84 -12.11
CA ALA A 63 9.98 -4.05 -10.90
C ALA A 63 11.02 -2.92 -10.76
N SER A 64 11.81 -2.63 -11.81
CA SER A 64 12.98 -1.75 -11.71
C SER A 64 12.66 -0.37 -11.15
N GLU A 65 11.54 0.23 -11.57
CA GLU A 65 11.09 1.54 -11.09
C GLU A 65 10.53 1.52 -9.67
N VAL A 66 10.07 0.36 -9.17
CA VAL A 66 9.36 0.26 -7.89
C VAL A 66 10.07 -0.61 -6.83
N THR A 67 11.30 -1.03 -7.09
CA THR A 67 12.05 -1.98 -6.24
C THR A 67 12.16 -1.49 -4.80
N GLY A 68 12.44 -0.20 -4.57
CA GLY A 68 12.55 0.35 -3.21
C GLY A 68 11.26 0.21 -2.39
N TRP A 69 10.10 0.39 -3.00
CA TRP A 69 8.80 0.21 -2.35
C TRP A 69 8.45 -1.27 -2.12
N ILE A 70 8.84 -2.14 -3.05
CA ILE A 70 8.69 -3.59 -2.91
C ILE A 70 9.49 -4.11 -1.71
N GLU A 71 10.73 -3.68 -1.54
CA GLU A 71 11.56 -4.12 -0.41
C GLU A 71 10.98 -3.70 0.94
N ARG A 72 10.37 -2.51 1.02
CA ARG A 72 9.64 -2.06 2.23
C ARG A 72 8.43 -2.94 2.51
N LEU A 73 7.66 -3.31 1.48
CA LEU A 73 6.53 -4.23 1.62
C LEU A 73 6.98 -5.64 2.06
N ARG A 74 8.06 -6.16 1.50
CA ARG A 74 8.62 -7.48 1.88
C ARG A 74 9.17 -7.51 3.30
N ALA A 75 9.76 -6.40 3.76
CA ALA A 75 10.29 -6.32 5.12
C ALA A 75 9.19 -6.22 6.19
N ALA A 76 7.99 -5.78 5.82
CA ALA A 76 6.89 -5.56 6.76
C ALA A 76 6.30 -6.88 7.28
N GLU A 77 5.80 -6.85 8.51
CA GLU A 77 4.97 -7.91 9.10
C GLU A 77 3.53 -7.44 9.30
N GLY A 78 3.27 -6.14 9.15
CA GLY A 78 1.95 -5.54 9.17
C GLY A 78 1.84 -4.39 8.17
N LEU A 79 0.66 -4.19 7.62
CA LEU A 79 0.36 -3.15 6.65
C LEU A 79 -0.80 -2.28 7.17
N VAL A 80 -0.55 -0.98 7.28
CA VAL A 80 -1.56 0.01 7.68
C VAL A 80 -1.72 1.03 6.57
N LEU A 81 -2.93 1.20 6.06
CA LEU A 81 -3.25 2.20 5.05
C LEU A 81 -3.90 3.40 5.72
N VAL A 82 -3.49 4.62 5.37
CA VAL A 82 -4.09 5.87 5.86
C VAL A 82 -4.42 6.76 4.67
N PHE A 83 -5.71 6.98 4.41
CA PHE A 83 -6.16 7.70 3.22
C PHE A 83 -7.59 8.26 3.37
N PRO A 84 -7.96 9.32 2.65
CA PRO A 84 -9.35 9.72 2.50
C PRO A 84 -10.04 8.87 1.42
N GLN A 85 -11.32 8.55 1.60
CA GLN A 85 -12.14 8.00 0.54
C GLN A 85 -12.45 9.06 -0.51
N TRP A 86 -12.03 8.81 -1.75
CA TRP A 86 -12.37 9.62 -2.91
C TRP A 86 -13.11 8.75 -3.92
N TRP A 87 -14.30 9.18 -4.32
CA TRP A 87 -15.17 8.40 -5.24
C TRP A 87 -15.39 6.95 -4.77
N PHE A 88 -15.70 6.78 -3.47
CA PHE A 88 -15.91 5.47 -2.85
C PHE A 88 -14.71 4.52 -2.93
N ASN A 89 -13.52 5.03 -3.21
CA ASN A 89 -12.31 4.24 -3.39
C ASN A 89 -11.07 4.94 -2.79
N PHE A 90 -9.91 4.32 -2.98
CA PHE A 90 -8.60 4.88 -2.68
C PHE A 90 -8.30 6.12 -3.56
N PRO A 91 -7.48 7.06 -3.08
CA PRO A 91 -6.81 8.01 -3.94
C PRO A 91 -6.05 7.30 -5.07
N ALA A 92 -6.01 7.90 -6.26
CA ALA A 92 -5.33 7.31 -7.42
C ALA A 92 -3.87 6.94 -7.13
N ILE A 93 -3.18 7.72 -6.29
CA ILE A 93 -1.79 7.42 -5.91
C ILE A 93 -1.66 6.09 -5.15
N LEU A 94 -2.62 5.78 -4.27
CA LEU A 94 -2.66 4.55 -3.51
C LEU A 94 -3.11 3.37 -4.37
N LYS A 95 -4.05 3.61 -5.30
CA LYS A 95 -4.42 2.59 -6.29
C LYS A 95 -3.22 2.19 -7.17
N GLY A 96 -2.43 3.18 -7.63
CA GLY A 96 -1.20 2.93 -8.37
C GLY A 96 -0.15 2.17 -7.55
N PHE A 97 -0.07 2.42 -6.23
CA PHE A 97 0.79 1.65 -5.34
C PHE A 97 0.41 0.17 -5.35
N PHE A 98 -0.88 -0.16 -5.28
CA PHE A 98 -1.33 -1.55 -5.47
C PHE A 98 -0.99 -2.09 -6.85
N ASP A 99 -1.24 -1.33 -7.92
CA ASP A 99 -1.03 -1.80 -9.29
C ASP A 99 0.42 -2.14 -9.62
N ARG A 100 1.36 -1.41 -9.03
CA ARG A 100 2.80 -1.54 -9.33
C ARG A 100 3.56 -2.36 -8.30
N VAL A 101 3.19 -2.29 -7.01
CA VAL A 101 3.94 -2.96 -5.92
C VAL A 101 3.36 -4.33 -5.59
N PHE A 102 2.05 -4.54 -5.75
CA PHE A 102 1.41 -5.85 -5.50
C PHE A 102 1.41 -6.68 -6.78
N ALA A 103 2.60 -6.88 -7.35
CA ALA A 103 2.79 -7.53 -8.64
C ALA A 103 3.14 -9.03 -8.52
N PRO A 104 3.08 -9.78 -9.63
CA PRO A 104 3.53 -11.17 -9.69
C PRO A 104 4.99 -11.35 -9.26
N GLY A 105 5.29 -12.41 -8.51
CA GLY A 105 6.59 -12.64 -7.87
C GLY A 105 6.84 -11.77 -6.64
N VAL A 106 5.96 -10.80 -6.35
CA VAL A 106 6.00 -9.96 -5.14
C VAL A 106 4.90 -10.35 -4.18
N ALA A 107 3.65 -10.02 -4.51
CA ALA A 107 2.52 -10.23 -3.62
C ALA A 107 1.88 -11.60 -3.81
N PHE A 108 1.97 -12.13 -5.03
CA PHE A 108 1.43 -13.41 -5.42
C PHE A 108 2.18 -14.00 -6.61
N GLU A 109 1.91 -15.26 -6.92
CA GLU A 109 2.29 -15.92 -8.17
C GLU A 109 1.08 -16.56 -8.83
N HIS A 110 1.18 -16.85 -10.12
CA HIS A 110 0.23 -17.72 -10.81
C HIS A 110 0.77 -19.15 -10.79
N ASP A 111 -0.09 -20.15 -10.59
CA ASP A 111 0.32 -21.52 -10.85
C ASP A 111 0.73 -21.72 -12.32
N GLN A 112 1.54 -22.75 -12.60
CA GLN A 112 2.02 -23.02 -13.96
C GLN A 112 0.88 -23.37 -14.94
N ALA A 113 -0.31 -23.70 -14.43
CA ALA A 113 -1.51 -23.94 -15.23
C ALA A 113 -2.33 -22.65 -15.48
N GLY A 114 -1.87 -21.49 -14.98
CA GLY A 114 -2.50 -20.18 -15.13
C GLY A 114 -3.78 -19.98 -14.31
N GLY A 115 -4.15 -20.91 -13.43
CA GLY A 115 -5.49 -20.95 -12.82
C GLY A 115 -5.56 -20.36 -11.42
N ARG A 116 -4.56 -20.60 -10.56
CA ARG A 116 -4.62 -20.24 -9.13
C ARG A 116 -3.60 -19.17 -8.76
N ILE A 117 -4.06 -18.19 -7.99
CA ILE A 117 -3.21 -17.20 -7.33
C ILE A 117 -2.63 -17.84 -6.06
N ILE A 118 -1.30 -17.90 -5.97
CA ILE A 118 -0.56 -18.36 -4.79
C ILE A 118 -0.09 -17.13 -4.01
N PRO A 119 -0.54 -16.91 -2.76
CA PRO A 119 -0.13 -15.75 -1.98
C PRO A 119 1.35 -15.83 -1.61
N ARG A 120 2.08 -14.72 -1.77
CA ARG A 120 3.51 -14.61 -1.42
C ARG A 120 3.80 -13.67 -0.24
N LEU A 121 2.83 -12.85 0.19
CA LEU A 121 2.94 -12.01 1.39
C LEU A 121 2.61 -12.76 2.69
N SER A 122 3.16 -13.97 2.90
CA SER A 122 2.89 -14.79 4.08
C SER A 122 3.44 -14.20 5.39
N ASN A 123 4.32 -13.21 5.29
CA ASN A 123 4.89 -12.44 6.39
C ASN A 123 3.91 -11.41 6.99
N ILE A 124 2.90 -10.98 6.23
CA ILE A 124 1.92 -9.96 6.69
C ILE A 124 0.89 -10.63 7.60
N LYS A 125 0.99 -10.37 8.90
CA LYS A 125 0.12 -10.92 9.95
C LYS A 125 -1.03 -9.98 10.32
N LEU A 126 -0.97 -8.73 9.84
CA LEU A 126 -1.87 -7.66 10.25
C LEU A 126 -2.13 -6.73 9.05
N PHE A 127 -3.41 -6.43 8.79
CA PHE A 127 -3.83 -5.44 7.80
C PHE A 127 -4.90 -4.53 8.39
N TRP A 128 -4.67 -3.21 8.35
CA TRP A 128 -5.66 -2.20 8.76
C TRP A 128 -5.77 -1.08 7.74
N ALA A 129 -6.97 -0.52 7.62
CA ALA A 129 -7.22 0.72 6.90
C ALA A 129 -7.83 1.76 7.84
N LEU A 130 -7.16 2.89 7.98
CA LEU A 130 -7.63 4.08 8.68
C LEU A 130 -8.11 5.05 7.60
N THR A 131 -9.40 5.00 7.29
CA THR A 131 -9.99 5.81 6.23
C THR A 131 -10.87 6.92 6.78
N THR A 132 -10.95 8.02 6.04
CA THR A 132 -11.83 9.15 6.36
C THR A 132 -12.83 9.35 5.24
N THR A 133 -14.05 9.76 5.56
CA THR A 133 -15.09 10.05 4.58
C THR A 133 -15.76 11.38 4.94
N GLY A 134 -16.17 12.12 3.91
CA GLY A 134 -16.93 13.35 4.09
C GLY A 134 -18.41 13.09 4.41
N SER A 135 -18.91 11.89 4.16
CA SER A 135 -20.29 11.52 4.47
C SER A 135 -20.46 11.30 5.98
N PRO A 136 -21.43 11.95 6.63
CA PRO A 136 -21.80 11.63 8.00
C PRO A 136 -22.21 10.17 8.14
N CYS A 137 -21.99 9.60 9.33
CA CYS A 137 -22.35 8.22 9.64
C CYS A 137 -23.84 7.90 9.38
N CYS A 138 -24.73 8.90 9.44
CA CYS A 138 -26.17 8.71 9.20
C CYS A 138 -26.56 8.55 7.71
N MET A 139 -25.64 8.75 6.76
CA MET A 139 -25.90 8.60 5.32
C MET A 139 -25.30 7.32 4.72
N ILE A 140 -24.64 6.49 5.52
CA ILE A 140 -24.11 5.18 5.09
C ILE A 140 -25.10 4.12 5.64
N PRO A 141 -25.87 3.43 4.77
CA PRO A 141 -26.89 2.47 5.17
C PRO A 141 -26.29 1.22 5.85
#